data_AF-A0A2D4WRR4-F1
#
_entry.id   AF-A0A2D4WRR4-F1
#
_cell.length_a   1.000
_cell.length_b   1.000
_cell.length_c   1.000
_cell.angle_alpha   90.00
_cell.angle_beta   90.00
_cell.angle_gamma   90.00
#
_symmetry.space_group_name_H-M   'P 1'
#
loop_
_entity.id
_entity.type
_entity.pdbx_description
1 polymer ?
#
loop_
_entity_poly.entity_id
_entity_poly.type
_entity_poly.pdbx_seq_one_letter_code
_entity_poly.pdbx_strand_id
1 'polypeptide(L)'
;LAEFDIPVTLALSLHAPNDDLRKEIIPWAQYTTIRELLDACQAYFQASGREITLEYILLGGLNDRPEHARELATIARSLRANVNLIRYNEVEGLPYKRPVSEDVLRFQSILREKNVNAHIRASRGRDIDAACGQLRHKNRQRNSPGED
;
A
#
# COMPACT_ATOMS: atom_id res chain seq x y z
N LEU A 1 10.24 17.27 2.01
CA LEU A 1 11.06 16.25 1.30
C LEU A 1 11.58 16.77 -0.04
N ALA A 2 10.74 17.42 -0.86
CA ALA A 2 11.20 18.03 -2.12
C ALA A 2 12.26 19.13 -1.92
N GLU A 3 12.20 19.87 -0.81
CA GLU A 3 13.12 20.97 -0.48
C GLU A 3 14.39 20.52 0.27
N PHE A 4 14.51 19.24 0.64
CA PHE A 4 15.66 18.73 1.36
C PHE A 4 16.57 17.96 0.39
N ASP A 5 17.84 18.36 0.29
CA ASP A 5 18.86 17.71 -0.54
C ASP A 5 19.35 16.38 0.08
N ILE A 6 18.42 15.47 0.33
CA ILE A 6 18.69 14.13 0.84
C ILE A 6 18.32 13.15 -0.27
N PRO A 7 19.20 12.21 -0.68
CA PRO A 7 18.95 11.24 -1.74
C PRO A 7 18.00 10.12 -1.29
N VAL A 8 16.76 10.49 -0.95
CA VAL A 8 15.68 9.55 -0.63
C VAL A 8 14.79 9.34 -1.85
N THR A 9 14.33 8.11 -2.01
CA THR A 9 13.27 7.73 -2.97
C THR A 9 11.92 7.77 -2.25
N LEU A 10 10.94 8.44 -2.85
CA LEU A 10 9.59 8.54 -2.28
C LEU A 10 8.81 7.23 -2.52
N ALA A 11 8.32 6.64 -1.44
CA ALA A 11 7.35 5.54 -1.49
C ALA A 11 5.99 6.02 -0.95
N LEU A 12 4.93 5.86 -1.75
CA LEU A 12 3.56 6.22 -1.37
C LEU A 12 2.75 4.95 -1.03
N SER A 13 2.27 4.86 0.21
CA SER A 13 1.29 3.86 0.64
C SER A 13 -0.10 4.14 0.06
N LEU A 14 -0.31 3.69 -1.19
CA LEU A 14 -1.55 3.95 -1.93
C LEU A 14 -2.66 2.96 -1.57
N HIS A 15 -2.37 1.66 -1.64
CA HIS A 15 -3.23 0.53 -1.24
C HIS A 15 -4.62 0.39 -1.90
N ALA A 16 -5.07 1.37 -2.68
CA ALA A 16 -6.32 1.31 -3.44
C ALA A 16 -6.20 2.16 -4.71
N PRO A 17 -6.83 1.75 -5.83
CA PRO A 17 -6.77 2.49 -7.08
C PRO A 17 -7.89 3.52 -7.25
N ASN A 18 -8.86 3.55 -6.34
CA ASN A 18 -9.96 4.51 -6.32
C ASN A 18 -10.29 4.93 -4.88
N ASP A 19 -10.93 6.08 -4.72
CA ASP A 19 -11.19 6.67 -3.40
C ASP A 19 -12.15 5.84 -2.53
N ASP A 20 -13.08 5.11 -3.16
CA ASP A 20 -14.05 4.30 -2.44
C ASP A 20 -13.37 3.12 -1.74
N LEU A 21 -12.58 2.34 -2.47
CA LEU A 21 -11.74 1.29 -1.88
C LEU A 21 -10.73 1.86 -0.87
N ARG A 22 -10.21 3.06 -1.13
CA ARG A 22 -9.23 3.69 -0.23
C ARG A 22 -9.85 4.05 1.12
N LYS A 23 -11.08 4.55 1.15
CA LYS A 23 -11.84 4.84 2.38
C LYS A 23 -12.18 3.56 3.15
N GLU A 24 -12.47 2.47 2.44
CA GLU A 24 -12.73 1.17 3.07
C GLU A 24 -11.48 0.61 3.75
N ILE A 25 -10.32 0.67 3.08
CA ILE A 25 -9.06 0.09 3.58
C ILE A 25 -8.38 1.00 4.63
N ILE A 26 -8.45 2.32 4.42
CA ILE A 26 -7.78 3.34 5.23
C ILE A 26 -8.84 4.32 5.76
N PRO A 27 -9.37 4.15 6.98
CA PRO A 27 -10.48 4.97 7.48
C PRO A 27 -10.22 6.49 7.53
N TRP A 28 -8.95 6.90 7.64
CA TRP A 28 -8.55 8.31 7.59
C TRP A 28 -8.30 8.84 6.17
N ALA A 29 -8.45 8.02 5.12
CA ALA A 29 -8.35 8.48 3.73
C ALA A 29 -9.45 9.46 3.33
N GLN A 30 -10.52 9.60 4.13
CA GLN A 30 -11.58 10.58 3.88
C GLN A 30 -11.09 12.04 3.79
N TYR A 31 -9.92 12.36 4.36
CA TYR A 31 -9.35 13.71 4.36
C TYR A 31 -8.43 13.99 3.18
N THR A 32 -8.18 13.02 2.30
CA THR A 32 -7.29 13.20 1.15
C THR A 32 -7.66 12.25 0.02
N THR A 33 -8.01 12.80 -1.12
CA THR A 33 -8.32 12.06 -2.34
C THR A 33 -7.06 11.47 -2.98
N ILE A 34 -7.22 10.42 -3.78
CA ILE A 34 -6.13 9.90 -4.62
C ILE A 34 -5.58 11.02 -5.49
N ARG A 35 -6.45 11.87 -6.07
CA ARG A 35 -6.01 12.97 -6.94
C ARG A 35 -5.02 13.90 -6.24
N GLU A 36 -5.32 14.34 -5.03
CA GLU A 36 -4.44 15.21 -4.24
C GLU A 36 -3.08 14.53 -3.94
N LEU A 37 -3.07 13.22 -3.69
CA LEU A 37 -1.83 12.46 -3.53
C LEU A 37 -1.02 12.42 -4.83
N LEU A 38 -1.68 12.22 -5.98
CA LEU A 38 -1.00 12.20 -7.28
C LEU A 38 -0.42 13.57 -7.61
N ASP A 39 -1.14 14.65 -7.32
CA ASP A 39 -0.65 16.02 -7.55
C ASP A 39 0.59 16.33 -6.69
N ALA A 40 0.58 15.92 -5.42
CA ALA A 40 1.74 16.05 -4.53
C ALA A 40 2.95 15.20 -5.00
N CYS A 41 2.68 13.97 -5.44
CA CYS A 41 3.69 13.10 -6.05
C CYS A 41 4.28 13.73 -7.32
N GLN A 42 3.43 14.27 -8.19
CA GLN A 42 3.87 14.92 -9.41
C GLN A 42 4.76 16.13 -9.11
N ALA A 43 4.40 16.95 -8.12
CA ALA A 43 5.22 18.08 -7.67
C ALA A 43 6.59 17.61 -7.16
N TYR A 44 6.65 16.53 -6.39
CA TYR A 44 7.91 15.92 -5.94
C TYR A 44 8.78 15.46 -7.12
N PHE A 45 8.18 14.79 -8.11
CA PHE A 45 8.90 14.35 -9.30
C PHE A 45 9.47 15.53 -10.09
N GLN A 46 8.68 16.60 -10.28
CA GLN A 46 9.15 17.80 -11.01
C GLN A 46 10.29 18.51 -10.28
N ALA A 47 10.26 18.55 -8.95
CA ALA A 47 11.31 19.19 -8.15
C ALA A 47 12.61 18.35 -8.07
N SER A 48 12.49 17.02 -8.00
CA SER A 48 13.64 16.14 -7.70
C SER A 48 14.15 15.31 -8.88
N GLY A 49 13.34 15.12 -9.92
CA GLY A 49 13.60 14.18 -11.02
C GLY A 49 13.58 12.71 -10.62
N ARG A 50 13.23 12.38 -9.37
CA ARG A 50 13.31 11.02 -8.82
C ARG A 50 12.00 10.27 -8.99
N GLU A 51 12.10 9.02 -9.45
CA GLU A 51 10.95 8.12 -9.56
C GLU A 51 10.28 7.85 -8.20
N ILE A 52 8.98 7.59 -8.27
CA ILE A 52 8.14 7.30 -7.12
C ILE A 52 7.81 5.81 -7.12
N THR A 53 7.70 5.22 -5.94
CA THR A 53 7.20 3.85 -5.79
C THR A 53 5.85 3.85 -5.10
N LEU A 54 4.86 3.18 -5.69
CA LEU A 54 3.56 2.96 -5.08
C LEU A 54 3.59 1.63 -4.32
N GLU A 55 3.34 1.68 -3.02
CA GLU A 55 3.13 0.49 -2.19
C GLU A 55 1.64 0.12 -2.22
N TYR A 56 1.35 -1.12 -2.59
CA TYR A 56 0.00 -1.63 -2.76
C TYR A 56 -0.17 -2.96 -2.04
N ILE A 57 -0.98 -2.98 -0.99
CA ILE A 57 -1.26 -4.21 -0.25
C ILE A 57 -2.42 -4.93 -0.93
N LEU A 58 -2.25 -6.21 -1.21
CA LEU A 58 -3.28 -7.04 -1.80
C LEU A 58 -4.06 -7.73 -0.68
N LEU A 59 -5.34 -7.43 -0.62
CA LEU A 59 -6.34 -7.96 0.31
C LEU A 59 -7.30 -8.85 -0.49
N GLY A 60 -7.37 -10.11 -0.09
CA GLY A 60 -8.08 -11.17 -0.80
C GLY A 60 -9.54 -10.82 -1.11
N GLY A 61 -9.88 -10.73 -2.40
CA GLY A 61 -11.23 -10.47 -2.89
C GLY A 61 -11.72 -9.02 -2.77
N LEU A 62 -10.93 -8.14 -2.15
CA LEU A 62 -11.28 -6.74 -1.90
C LEU A 62 -10.64 -5.80 -2.93
N ASN A 63 -9.32 -5.81 -3.05
CA ASN A 63 -8.58 -4.88 -3.92
C ASN A 63 -7.56 -5.58 -4.84
N ASP A 64 -7.69 -6.90 -5.03
CA ASP A 64 -6.77 -7.76 -5.78
C ASP A 64 -7.36 -8.32 -7.08
N ARG A 65 -8.52 -7.83 -7.50
CA ARG A 65 -9.19 -8.21 -8.75
C ARG A 65 -8.55 -7.58 -10.00
N PRO A 66 -8.74 -8.17 -11.19
CA PRO A 66 -8.19 -7.66 -12.46
C PRO A 66 -8.56 -6.21 -12.80
N GLU A 67 -9.76 -5.75 -12.45
CA GLU A 67 -10.23 -4.38 -12.63
C GLU A 67 -9.36 -3.38 -11.85
N HIS A 68 -9.06 -3.68 -10.59
CA HIS A 68 -8.22 -2.86 -9.73
C HIS A 68 -6.78 -2.75 -10.27
N ALA A 69 -6.25 -3.83 -10.87
CA ALA A 69 -4.94 -3.80 -11.52
C ALA A 69 -4.90 -2.84 -12.71
N ARG A 70 -5.98 -2.77 -13.50
CA ARG A 70 -6.08 -1.85 -14.66
C ARG A 70 -6.20 -0.39 -14.22
N GLU A 71 -6.98 -0.13 -13.17
CA GLU A 71 -7.08 1.21 -12.57
C GLU A 71 -5.73 1.63 -11.98
N LEU A 72 -5.07 0.76 -11.21
CA LEU A 72 -3.75 1.03 -10.66
C LEU A 72 -2.71 1.27 -11.76
N ALA A 73 -2.78 0.54 -12.87
CA ALA A 73 -1.88 0.76 -14.01
C ALA A 73 -2.04 2.17 -14.60
N THR A 74 -3.27 2.69 -14.63
CA THR A 74 -3.55 4.06 -15.11
C THR A 74 -2.89 5.09 -14.20
N ILE A 75 -3.02 4.90 -12.88
CA ILE A 75 -2.38 5.76 -11.88
C ILE A 75 -0.87 5.71 -12.00
N ALA A 76 -0.27 4.51 -11.95
CA ALA A 76 1.17 4.33 -11.97
C ALA A 76 1.81 4.95 -13.22
N ARG A 77 1.19 4.80 -14.39
CA ARG A 77 1.67 5.41 -15.64
C ARG A 77 1.61 6.93 -15.63
N SER A 78 0.58 7.52 -15.04
CA SER A 78 0.47 8.99 -14.94
C SER A 78 1.64 9.60 -14.16
N LEU A 79 2.18 8.86 -13.19
CA LEU A 79 3.30 9.28 -12.34
C LEU A 79 4.67 8.76 -12.79
N ARG A 80 4.74 7.92 -13.82
CA ARG A 80 5.94 7.10 -14.13
C ARG A 80 6.45 6.33 -12.90
N ALA A 81 5.53 5.79 -12.12
CA ALA A 81 5.84 5.15 -10.85
C ALA A 81 6.09 3.65 -10.98
N ASN A 82 6.97 3.14 -10.13
CA ASN A 82 7.12 1.71 -9.86
C ASN A 82 5.99 1.24 -8.92
N VAL A 83 5.64 -0.05 -8.95
CA VAL A 83 4.63 -0.63 -8.05
C VAL A 83 5.22 -1.79 -7.26
N ASN A 84 5.07 -1.72 -5.95
CA ASN A 84 5.40 -2.81 -5.03
C ASN A 84 4.10 -3.44 -4.51
N LEU A 85 3.85 -4.68 -4.92
CA LEU A 85 2.76 -5.51 -4.45
C LEU A 85 3.16 -6.21 -3.14
N ILE A 86 2.38 -6.00 -2.09
CA ILE A 86 2.59 -6.59 -0.77
C ILE A 86 1.46 -7.58 -0.51
N ARG A 87 1.78 -8.85 -0.27
CA ARG A 87 0.78 -9.83 0.14
C ARG A 87 0.37 -9.55 1.57
N TYR A 88 -0.92 -9.32 1.81
CA TYR A 88 -1.42 -9.27 3.18
C TYR A 88 -1.21 -10.61 3.89
N ASN A 89 -0.78 -10.54 5.14
CA ASN A 89 -0.80 -11.67 6.05
C ASN A 89 -1.93 -11.39 7.05
N GLU A 90 -2.75 -12.39 7.32
CA GLU A 90 -3.89 -12.26 8.21
C GLU A 90 -3.45 -11.85 9.61
N VAL A 91 -4.21 -10.92 10.19
CA VAL A 91 -4.04 -10.45 11.57
C VAL A 91 -5.34 -10.75 12.28
N GLU A 92 -5.24 -11.42 13.42
CA GLU A 92 -6.40 -11.75 14.25
C GLU A 92 -7.21 -10.49 14.58
N GLY A 93 -8.54 -10.58 14.41
CA GLY A 93 -9.47 -9.47 14.67
C GLY A 93 -9.67 -8.50 13.51
N LEU A 94 -8.99 -8.64 12.37
CA LEU A 94 -9.26 -7.84 11.17
C LEU A 94 -10.09 -8.64 10.13
N PRO A 95 -11.01 -7.99 9.39
CA PRO A 95 -11.89 -8.67 8.44
C PRO A 95 -11.23 -8.97 7.08
N TYR A 96 -9.92 -8.78 6.96
CA TYR A 96 -9.19 -8.93 5.71
C TYR A 96 -8.62 -10.33 5.53
N LYS A 97 -8.57 -10.77 4.27
CA LYS A 97 -8.07 -12.10 3.92
C LYS A 97 -6.75 -12.03 3.18
N ARG A 98 -5.94 -13.06 3.35
CA ARG A 98 -4.74 -13.25 2.52
C ARG A 98 -5.17 -13.46 1.05
N PRO A 99 -4.55 -12.77 0.08
CA PRO A 99 -4.83 -13.00 -1.33
C PRO A 99 -4.27 -14.35 -1.78
N VAL A 100 -4.97 -15.04 -2.69
CA VAL A 100 -4.48 -16.28 -3.28
C VAL A 100 -3.29 -16.00 -4.21
N SER A 101 -2.36 -16.95 -4.29
CA SER A 101 -1.12 -16.75 -5.06
C SER A 101 -1.36 -16.48 -6.54
N GLU A 102 -2.37 -17.11 -7.13
CA GLU A 102 -2.74 -16.94 -8.54
C GLU A 102 -3.21 -15.51 -8.81
N ASP A 103 -4.10 -14.96 -7.98
CA ASP A 103 -4.59 -13.58 -8.13
C ASP A 103 -3.47 -12.56 -8.01
N VAL A 104 -2.53 -12.75 -7.07
CA VAL A 104 -1.35 -11.86 -6.95
C VAL A 104 -0.50 -11.87 -8.22
N LEU A 105 -0.24 -13.06 -8.78
CA LEU A 105 0.55 -13.20 -10.01
C LEU A 105 -0.20 -12.62 -11.22
N ARG A 106 -1.51 -12.86 -11.32
CA ARG A 106 -2.36 -12.30 -12.36
C ARG A 106 -2.40 -10.77 -12.29
N PHE A 107 -2.55 -10.21 -11.09
CA PHE A 107 -2.50 -8.77 -10.85
C PHE A 107 -1.17 -8.18 -11.32
N GLN A 108 -0.06 -8.81 -10.97
CA GLN A 108 1.27 -8.41 -11.44
C GLN A 108 1.39 -8.49 -12.98
N SER A 109 0.87 -9.55 -13.61
CA SER A 109 0.89 -9.71 -15.06
C SER A 109 0.17 -8.56 -15.75
N ILE A 110 -1.04 -8.22 -15.29
CA ILE A 110 -1.85 -7.13 -15.84
C ILE A 110 -1.10 -5.79 -15.75
N LEU A 111 -0.43 -5.51 -14.62
CA LEU A 111 0.38 -4.30 -14.48
C LEU A 111 1.53 -4.28 -15.51
N ARG A 112 2.25 -5.39 -15.66
CA ARG A 112 3.38 -5.51 -16.59
C ARG A 112 2.96 -5.41 -18.06
N GLU A 113 1.85 -6.05 -18.43
CA GLU A 113 1.22 -5.93 -19.76
C GLU A 113 0.83 -4.48 -20.10
N LYS A 114 0.56 -3.67 -19.06
CA LYS A 114 0.30 -2.24 -19.20
C LYS A 114 1.56 -1.37 -19.08
N ASN A 115 2.76 -1.95 -19.19
CA ASN A 115 4.05 -1.27 -19.10
C ASN A 115 4.30 -0.60 -17.73
N VAL A 116 3.83 -1.21 -16.65
CA VAL A 116 4.14 -0.78 -15.27
C VAL A 116 5.18 -1.72 -14.66
N ASN A 117 6.25 -1.15 -14.10
CA ASN A 117 7.28 -1.90 -13.41
C ASN A 117 6.74 -2.39 -12.04
N ALA A 118 6.27 -3.63 -11.99
CA ALA A 118 5.63 -4.21 -10.81
C ALA A 118 6.45 -5.36 -10.18
N HIS A 119 6.69 -5.24 -8.87
CA HIS A 119 7.42 -6.22 -8.07
C HIS A 119 6.54 -6.77 -6.95
N ILE A 120 6.56 -8.08 -6.75
CA ILE A 120 5.96 -8.68 -5.55
C ILE A 120 7.05 -8.66 -4.48
N ARG A 121 6.82 -7.93 -3.38
CA ARG A 121 7.76 -7.92 -2.26
C ARG A 121 7.82 -9.30 -1.64
N ALA A 122 9.04 -9.87 -1.59
CA ALA A 122 9.30 -11.07 -0.81
C ALA A 122 8.97 -10.80 0.66
N SER A 123 8.22 -11.70 1.30
CA SER A 123 7.98 -11.63 2.73
C SER A 123 9.31 -11.87 3.44
N ARG A 124 10.00 -10.81 3.87
CA ARG A 124 11.15 -10.94 4.76
C ARG A 124 10.65 -11.55 6.07
N GLY A 125 10.94 -12.83 6.31
CA GLY A 125 10.73 -13.44 7.62
C GLY A 125 9.40 -14.17 7.85
N ARG A 126 8.84 -14.89 6.86
CA ARG A 126 7.86 -15.95 7.17
C ARG A 126 8.48 -17.21 7.84
N ASP A 127 9.52 -16.99 8.64
CA ASP A 127 9.95 -17.88 9.71
C ASP A 127 10.00 -17.20 11.09
N ILE A 128 9.85 -15.86 11.24
CA ILE A 128 9.99 -15.23 12.56
C ILE A 128 9.11 -13.96 12.67
N ASP A 129 7.86 -14.14 13.08
CA ASP A 129 7.19 -13.35 14.13
C ASP A 129 7.09 -11.82 14.10
N ALA A 130 7.37 -11.11 13.01
CA ALA A 130 7.33 -9.63 13.05
C ALA A 130 6.64 -8.99 11.83
N ALA A 131 5.31 -9.10 11.78
CA ALA A 131 4.50 -8.17 10.99
C ALA A 131 4.49 -6.80 11.70
N CYS A 132 5.02 -5.78 11.02
CA CYS A 132 5.19 -4.38 11.44
C CYS A 132 3.88 -3.62 11.80
N GLY A 133 2.79 -4.34 12.09
CA GLY A 133 1.51 -3.81 12.60
C GLY A 133 1.24 -4.14 14.08
N GLN A 134 2.05 -4.99 14.73
CA GLN A 134 1.82 -5.42 16.12
C GLN A 134 2.16 -4.37 17.20
N LEU A 135 2.81 -3.25 16.85
CA LEU A 135 3.22 -2.23 17.84
C LEU A 135 2.10 -1.29 18.31
N ARG A 136 0.84 -1.48 17.88
CA ARG A 136 -0.28 -0.58 18.27
C ARG A 136 -1.13 -1.05 19.46
N HIS A 137 -0.92 -2.23 20.04
CA HIS A 137 -1.76 -2.73 21.14
C HIS A 137 -1.02 -3.34 22.35
N LYS A 138 0.07 -2.71 22.84
CA LYS A 138 0.65 -3.06 24.16
C LYS A 138 0.48 -2.00 25.26
N ASN A 139 -0.22 -0.88 25.02
CA ASN A 139 -0.43 0.18 26.01
C ASN A 139 -1.89 0.36 26.47
N ARG A 140 -2.63 -0.72 26.75
CA ARG A 140 -3.96 -0.55 27.36
C ARG A 140 -4.42 -1.61 28.36
N GLN A 141 -3.51 -2.21 29.13
CA GLN A 141 -3.88 -2.90 30.37
C GLN A 141 -2.76 -2.80 31.42
N ARG A 142 -2.66 -1.65 32.08
CA ARG A 142 -2.13 -1.52 33.43
C ARG A 142 -2.79 -0.31 34.08
N ASN A 143 -3.95 -0.56 34.66
CA ASN A 143 -4.47 0.13 35.85
C ASN A 143 -5.79 -0.55 36.23
N SER A 144 -5.67 -1.60 37.03
CA SER A 144 -6.73 -1.95 37.99
C SER A 144 -6.22 -1.45 39.34
N PRO A 145 -6.86 -0.48 39.99
CA PRO A 145 -6.67 -0.26 41.43
C PRO A 145 -7.25 -1.47 42.16
N GLY A 146 -6.48 -2.06 43.07
CA GLY A 146 -6.99 -3.04 44.02
C GLY A 146 -7.92 -2.35 45.01
N GLU A 147 -9.11 -2.93 45.19
CA GLU A 147 -9.96 -2.71 46.35
C GLU A 147 -9.76 -3.89 47.31
N ASP A 148 -9.85 -3.55 48.60
CA ASP A 148 -9.86 -4.32 49.85
C ASP A 148 -8.52 -4.64 50.54
#